data_AF-A0A261BJX2-F1
#
_entry.id   AF-A0A261BJX2-F1
#
_cell.length_a   1.000
_cell.length_b   1.000
_cell.length_c   1.000
_cell.angle_alpha   90.00
_cell.angle_beta   90.00
_cell.angle_gamma   90.00
#
_symmetry.space_group_name_H-M   'P 1'
#
loop_
_entity.id
_entity.type
_entity.pdbx_description
1 polymer ?
#
loop_
_entity_poly.entity_id
_entity_poly.type
_entity_poly.pdbx_seq_one_letter_code
_entity_poly.pdbx_strand_id
1 'polypeptide(L)'
;FTHLLCRFTSSFFSWCVTVNACGFTPCVTTITKALNCPELPDKAHAYDDGFIRNKVFITHSAAYNMDPQKCFTSKMPTMKVSKIVNVNCDRYGPKAMCFGFTAFDTTQRVISLTFRGTEGGTQLTEEILDFFQ
;
A
#
# COMPACT_ATOMS: atom_id res chain seq x y z
N PHE A 1 9.90 21.17 -15.96
CA PHE A 1 9.50 21.12 -17.38
C PHE A 1 10.10 19.94 -18.15
N THR A 2 11.29 19.45 -17.80
CA THR A 2 12.00 18.39 -18.56
C THR A 2 11.44 16.96 -18.36
N HIS A 3 10.90 16.62 -17.19
CA HIS A 3 10.41 15.26 -16.91
C HIS A 3 9.07 14.90 -17.60
N LEU A 4 8.19 15.87 -17.84
CA LEU A 4 6.89 15.61 -18.49
C LEU A 4 7.04 15.21 -19.97
N LEU A 5 8.15 15.57 -20.62
CA LEU A 5 8.36 15.34 -22.05
C LEU A 5 8.47 13.85 -22.42
N CYS A 6 9.02 13.01 -21.54
CA CYS A 6 9.14 11.56 -21.79
C CYS A 6 7.79 10.82 -21.77
N ARG A 7 6.75 11.39 -21.15
CA ARG A 7 5.43 10.75 -21.03
C ARG A 7 4.46 11.19 -22.14
N PHE A 8 4.60 12.42 -22.63
CA PHE A 8 3.70 13.02 -23.62
C PHE A 8 4.16 12.90 -25.08
N THR A 9 5.42 12.55 -25.33
CA THR A 9 5.89 12.31 -26.71
C THR A 9 5.78 10.82 -27.01
N SER A 10 4.76 10.48 -27.78
CA SER A 10 4.68 9.20 -28.47
C SER A 10 6.01 8.90 -29.16
N SER A 11 6.55 7.71 -28.86
CA SER A 11 7.40 6.91 -29.76
C SER A 11 8.84 7.36 -30.12
N PHE A 12 9.38 8.51 -29.68
CA PHE A 12 10.71 8.93 -30.19
C PHE A 12 11.80 9.31 -29.18
N PHE A 13 11.50 9.49 -27.89
CA PHE A 13 12.55 9.84 -26.90
C PHE A 13 12.53 8.93 -25.68
N SER A 14 13.58 8.13 -25.53
CA SER A 14 13.78 7.28 -24.36
C SER A 14 14.48 8.04 -23.24
N TRP A 15 14.21 7.65 -21.99
CA TRP A 15 14.84 8.25 -20.82
C TRP A 15 16.22 7.66 -20.60
N CYS A 16 17.24 8.51 -20.50
CA CYS A 16 18.60 8.09 -20.17
C CYS A 16 18.89 8.25 -18.68
N VAL A 17 19.15 7.14 -18.00
CA VAL A 17 19.41 7.12 -16.55
C VAL A 17 20.71 7.86 -16.22
N THR A 18 21.74 7.68 -17.04
CA THR A 18 23.09 8.22 -16.79
C THR A 18 23.13 9.74 -16.71
N VAL A 19 22.28 10.42 -17.48
CA VAL A 19 22.25 11.89 -17.55
C VAL A 19 20.94 12.49 -17.04
N ASN A 20 20.03 11.66 -16.51
CA ASN A 20 18.74 12.08 -15.97
C ASN A 20 17.93 12.95 -16.96
N ALA A 21 17.90 12.56 -18.25
CA ALA A 21 17.28 13.33 -19.33
C ALA A 21 16.67 12.45 -20.43
N CYS A 22 15.65 12.97 -21.13
CA CYS A 22 15.02 12.34 -22.29
C CYS A 22 15.82 12.62 -23.58
N GLY A 23 15.90 11.65 -24.49
CA GLY A 23 16.40 11.86 -25.85
C GLY A 23 17.91 12.06 -25.97
N PHE A 24 18.67 11.65 -24.96
CA PHE A 24 20.13 11.75 -24.97
C PHE A 24 20.76 10.55 -25.70
N THR A 25 21.66 10.82 -26.63
CA THR A 25 22.50 9.81 -27.29
C THR A 25 23.96 10.29 -27.32
N PRO A 26 24.94 9.43 -27.00
CA PRO A 26 24.81 8.02 -26.60
C PRO A 26 24.29 7.86 -25.17
N CYS A 27 23.43 6.87 -24.93
CA CYS A 27 22.96 6.51 -23.60
C CYS A 27 23.33 5.07 -23.25
N VAL A 28 23.95 4.86 -22.09
CA VAL A 28 24.33 3.52 -21.61
C VAL A 28 23.12 2.75 -21.11
N THR A 29 22.30 3.39 -20.26
CA THR A 29 21.12 2.76 -19.64
C THR A 29 19.87 3.52 -20.01
N THR A 30 19.08 2.91 -20.88
CA THR A 30 17.90 3.52 -21.47
C THR A 30 16.62 2.88 -20.91
N ILE A 31 15.67 3.70 -20.48
CA ILE A 31 14.33 3.24 -20.12
C ILE A 31 13.42 3.37 -21.34
N THR A 32 12.88 2.24 -21.77
CA THR A 32 12.02 2.13 -22.97
C THR A 32 10.54 1.96 -22.64
N LYS A 33 10.21 1.51 -21.42
CA LYS A 33 8.83 1.35 -20.95
C LYS A 33 8.38 2.62 -20.24
N ALA A 34 7.26 3.18 -20.69
CA ALA A 34 6.67 4.39 -20.10
C ALA A 34 6.41 4.29 -18.59
N LEU A 35 6.04 3.10 -18.10
CA LEU A 35 5.82 2.80 -16.67
C LEU A 35 7.09 2.98 -15.81
N ASN A 36 8.26 2.84 -16.41
CA ASN A 36 9.54 2.94 -15.72
C ASN A 36 10.15 4.34 -15.86
N CYS A 37 9.54 5.23 -16.66
CA CYS A 37 10.01 6.60 -16.78
C CYS A 37 9.79 7.32 -15.45
N PRO A 38 10.79 8.04 -14.91
CA PRO A 38 10.63 8.76 -13.67
C PRO A 38 9.55 9.83 -13.84
N GLU A 39 8.44 9.62 -13.13
CA GLU A 39 7.34 10.55 -13.06
C GLU A 39 7.57 11.48 -11.88
N LEU A 40 7.37 12.79 -12.09
CA LEU A 40 7.24 13.69 -10.95
C LEU A 40 5.94 13.27 -10.23
N PRO A 41 5.99 12.99 -8.93
CA PRO A 41 4.77 12.61 -8.21
C PRO A 41 3.71 13.67 -8.46
N ASP A 42 2.53 13.24 -8.90
CA ASP A 42 1.40 14.15 -8.98
C ASP A 42 1.23 14.77 -7.60
N LYS A 43 1.29 16.10 -7.51
CA LYS A 43 1.14 16.80 -6.23
C LYS A 43 -0.19 16.48 -5.55
N ALA A 44 -1.22 16.11 -6.32
CA ALA A 44 -2.51 15.67 -5.79
C ALA A 44 -2.46 14.28 -5.14
N HIS A 45 -1.47 13.46 -5.48
CA HIS A 45 -1.31 12.07 -5.01
C HIS A 45 0.08 11.81 -4.41
N ALA A 46 0.78 12.87 -4.04
CA ALA A 46 2.08 12.75 -3.41
C ALA A 46 1.94 12.03 -2.06
N TYR A 47 2.93 11.22 -1.72
CA TYR A 47 3.00 10.58 -0.42
C TYR A 47 2.95 11.64 0.68
N ASP A 48 2.00 11.48 1.61
CA ASP A 48 1.86 12.33 2.79
C ASP A 48 2.20 11.50 4.04
N ASP A 49 3.36 11.78 4.63
CA ASP A 49 3.83 11.10 5.85
C ASP A 49 2.87 11.32 7.03
N GLY A 50 2.27 12.50 7.14
CA GLY A 50 1.30 12.82 8.17
C GLY A 50 0.04 11.98 8.03
N PHE A 51 -0.48 11.82 6.82
CA PHE A 51 -1.60 10.92 6.55
C PHE A 51 -1.26 9.47 6.89
N ILE A 52 -0.10 8.98 6.46
CA ILE A 52 0.31 7.60 6.70
C ILE A 52 0.46 7.31 8.19
N ARG A 53 1.19 8.14 8.93
CA ARG A 53 1.43 7.93 10.37
C ARG A 53 0.18 8.08 11.23
N ASN A 54 -0.69 9.03 10.88
CA ASN A 54 -1.84 9.38 11.73
C ASN A 54 -3.17 8.77 11.29
N LYS A 55 -3.22 8.09 10.14
CA LYS A 55 -4.43 7.41 9.66
C LYS A 55 -4.13 5.96 9.32
N VAL A 56 -3.33 5.73 8.27
CA VAL A 56 -3.11 4.38 7.71
C VAL A 56 -2.46 3.46 8.74
N PHE A 57 -1.41 3.92 9.41
CA PHE A 57 -0.68 3.13 10.40
C PHE A 57 -1.55 2.75 11.61
N ILE A 58 -2.35 3.69 12.12
CA ILE A 58 -3.27 3.44 13.24
C ILE A 58 -4.34 2.44 12.83
N THR A 59 -4.97 2.63 11.66
CA THR A 59 -5.99 1.68 11.16
C THR A 59 -5.41 0.29 10.98
N HIS A 60 -4.22 0.17 10.39
CA HIS A 60 -3.57 -1.12 10.17
C HIS A 60 -3.17 -1.80 11.49
N SER A 61 -2.61 -1.05 12.43
CA SER A 61 -2.25 -1.57 13.76
C SER A 61 -3.47 -2.08 14.52
N ALA A 62 -4.64 -1.44 14.35
CA ALA A 62 -5.88 -1.86 14.98
C ALA A 62 -6.35 -3.26 14.51
N ALA A 63 -5.92 -3.73 13.32
CA ALA A 63 -6.25 -5.07 12.83
C ALA A 63 -5.55 -6.19 13.63
N TYR A 64 -4.49 -5.88 14.36
CA TYR A 64 -3.81 -6.83 15.24
C TYR A 64 -4.42 -6.87 16.65
N ASN A 65 -5.49 -6.11 16.90
CA ASN A 65 -6.26 -6.18 18.13
C ASN A 65 -7.65 -6.77 17.84
N MET A 66 -8.08 -7.75 18.64
CA MET A 66 -9.42 -8.33 18.50
C MET A 66 -10.56 -7.34 18.80
N ASP A 67 -10.23 -6.20 19.42
CA ASP A 67 -11.13 -5.08 19.68
C ASP A 67 -10.56 -3.79 19.06
N PRO A 68 -10.70 -3.58 17.73
CA PRO A 68 -10.10 -2.45 17.02
C PRO A 68 -10.63 -1.08 17.51
N GLN A 69 -11.82 -1.05 18.10
CA GLN A 69 -12.43 0.19 18.60
C GLN A 69 -11.59 0.80 19.73
N LYS A 70 -10.96 -0.02 20.58
CA LYS A 70 -10.04 0.46 21.63
C LYS A 70 -8.89 1.29 21.07
N CYS A 71 -8.34 0.90 19.92
CA CYS A 71 -7.27 1.66 19.25
C CYS A 71 -7.77 3.03 18.79
N PHE A 72 -8.99 3.10 18.26
CA PHE A 72 -9.57 4.35 17.77
C PHE A 72 -9.98 5.32 18.88
N THR A 73 -10.48 4.82 20.02
CA THR A 73 -10.91 5.67 21.13
C THR A 73 -9.85 6.69 21.57
N SER A 74 -8.57 6.34 21.52
CA SER A 74 -7.47 7.26 21.87
C SER A 74 -6.92 8.05 20.69
N LYS A 75 -6.76 7.40 19.52
CA LYS A 75 -5.95 7.95 18.41
C LYS A 75 -6.78 8.51 17.26
N MET A 76 -8.02 8.06 17.10
CA MET A 76 -8.95 8.47 16.05
C MET A 76 -10.40 8.44 16.58
N PRO A 77 -10.78 9.30 17.54
CA PRO A 77 -12.01 9.15 18.32
C PRO A 77 -13.30 9.26 17.49
N THR A 78 -13.24 9.86 16.31
CA THR A 78 -14.37 9.97 15.36
C THR A 78 -14.56 8.71 14.50
N MET A 79 -13.57 7.80 14.47
CA MET A 79 -13.64 6.54 13.73
C MET A 79 -14.44 5.50 14.52
N LYS A 80 -15.38 4.84 13.83
CA LYS A 80 -16.26 3.81 14.40
C LYS A 80 -16.13 2.51 13.64
N VAL A 81 -15.90 1.41 14.35
CA VAL A 81 -15.93 0.06 13.78
C VAL A 81 -17.38 -0.31 13.44
N SER A 82 -17.59 -0.81 12.23
CA SER A 82 -18.91 -1.23 11.73
C SER A 82 -19.08 -2.75 11.73
N LYS A 83 -18.09 -3.49 11.22
CA LYS A 83 -18.14 -4.95 11.14
C LYS A 83 -16.75 -5.53 11.38
N ILE A 84 -16.70 -6.65 12.10
CA ILE A 84 -15.49 -7.45 12.29
C ILE A 84 -15.70 -8.80 11.59
N VAL A 85 -14.64 -9.29 10.95
CA VAL A 85 -14.54 -10.61 10.35
C VAL A 85 -13.39 -11.32 11.02
N ASN A 86 -13.65 -12.45 11.66
CA ASN A 86 -12.65 -13.31 12.26
C ASN A 86 -13.01 -14.76 11.95
N VAL A 87 -12.32 -15.36 10.98
CA VAL A 87 -12.68 -16.68 10.43
C VAL A 87 -11.43 -17.50 10.20
N ASN A 88 -11.58 -18.83 10.24
CA ASN A 88 -10.54 -19.70 9.70
C ASN A 88 -10.48 -19.53 8.18
N CYS A 89 -9.32 -19.15 7.66
CA CYS A 89 -9.11 -18.95 6.23
C CYS A 89 -8.31 -20.08 5.57
N ASP A 90 -7.82 -21.04 6.35
CA ASP A 90 -7.22 -22.25 5.81
C ASP A 90 -8.27 -23.36 5.64
N ARG A 91 -8.25 -24.02 4.48
CA ARG A 91 -9.12 -25.14 4.13
C ARG A 91 -8.47 -26.51 4.38
N TYR A 92 -7.14 -26.60 4.34
CA TYR A 92 -6.41 -27.87 4.31
C TYR A 92 -5.25 -27.95 5.32
N GLY A 93 -4.68 -26.81 5.72
CA GLY A 93 -3.63 -26.67 6.73
C GLY A 93 -4.13 -26.43 8.15
N PRO A 94 -3.23 -26.16 9.10
CA PRO A 94 -3.62 -25.81 10.47
C PRO A 94 -4.47 -24.53 10.49
N LYS A 95 -5.24 -24.33 11.56
CA LYS A 95 -6.14 -23.17 11.67
C LYS A 95 -5.36 -21.86 11.56
N ALA A 96 -5.44 -21.23 10.39
CA ALA A 96 -5.00 -19.86 10.17
C ALA A 96 -6.20 -18.92 10.33
N MET A 97 -6.18 -18.10 11.38
CA MET A 97 -7.26 -17.14 11.62
C MET A 97 -7.00 -15.87 10.80
N CYS A 98 -7.91 -15.56 9.89
CA CYS A 98 -7.93 -14.29 9.18
C CYS A 98 -8.81 -13.30 9.93
N PHE A 99 -8.26 -12.12 10.17
CA PHE A 99 -8.94 -11.04 10.85
C PHE A 99 -9.00 -9.79 9.97
N GLY A 100 -10.15 -9.16 9.95
CA GLY A 100 -10.33 -7.86 9.32
C GLY A 100 -11.55 -7.13 9.87
N PHE A 101 -11.65 -5.84 9.58
CA PHE A 101 -12.79 -5.05 9.99
C PHE A 101 -13.07 -3.93 8.99
N THR A 102 -14.32 -3.47 9.00
CA THR A 102 -14.71 -2.21 8.37
C THR A 102 -14.91 -1.15 9.45
N ALA A 103 -14.48 0.07 9.15
CA ALA A 103 -14.71 1.23 10.01
C ALA A 103 -15.08 2.44 9.14
N PHE A 104 -15.71 3.43 9.75
CA PHE A 104 -16.09 4.66 9.07
C PHE A 104 -15.91 5.87 9.97
N ASP A 105 -15.71 7.01 9.34
CA ASP A 105 -15.65 8.30 10.02
C ASP A 105 -16.40 9.32 9.16
N THR A 106 -17.52 9.81 9.69
CA THR A 106 -18.38 10.77 8.99
C THR A 106 -17.84 12.20 9.02
N THR A 107 -16.98 12.53 9.99
CA THR A 107 -16.30 13.83 10.08
C THR A 107 -15.23 13.93 8.99
N GLN A 108 -14.45 12.87 8.82
CA GLN A 108 -13.38 12.79 7.82
C GLN A 108 -13.88 12.29 6.45
N ARG A 109 -15.14 11.85 6.35
CA ARG A 109 -15.77 11.29 5.14
C ARG A 109 -14.99 10.11 4.56
N VAL A 110 -14.59 9.17 5.41
CA VAL A 110 -13.80 8.01 5.00
C VAL A 110 -14.46 6.71 5.45
N ILE A 111 -14.28 5.68 4.62
CA ILE A 111 -14.57 4.28 4.96
C ILE A 111 -13.23 3.55 4.88
N SER A 112 -12.91 2.79 5.92
CA SER A 112 -11.72 1.96 6.00
C SER A 112 -12.09 0.48 5.93
N LEU A 113 -11.41 -0.25 5.05
CA LEU A 113 -11.40 -1.70 5.00
C LEU A 113 -10.00 -2.12 5.40
N THR A 114 -9.87 -2.74 6.57
CA THR A 114 -8.57 -3.12 7.11
C THR A 114 -8.52 -4.62 7.33
N PHE A 115 -7.44 -5.25 6.90
CA PHE A 115 -7.17 -6.66 7.08
C PHE A 115 -5.83 -6.81 7.79
N ARG A 116 -5.75 -7.81 8.67
CA ARG A 116 -4.52 -8.25 9.28
C ARG A 116 -3.79 -9.16 8.29
N GLY A 117 -2.47 -9.02 8.21
CA GLY A 117 -1.63 -10.00 7.54
C GLY A 117 -1.41 -11.23 8.43
N THR A 118 -0.18 -11.68 8.51
CA THR A 118 0.23 -12.89 9.22
C THR A 118 0.21 -12.69 10.75
N GLU A 119 -0.39 -13.63 11.49
CA GLU A 119 -0.40 -13.69 12.96
C GLU A 119 0.61 -14.74 13.47
N GLY A 120 1.90 -14.37 13.46
CA GLY A 120 2.97 -15.16 14.10
C GLY A 120 3.86 -15.98 13.17
N GLY A 121 4.89 -16.60 13.75
CA GLY A 121 5.98 -17.26 13.00
C GLY A 121 5.60 -18.56 12.29
N THR A 122 4.56 -19.27 12.76
CA THR A 122 4.08 -20.50 12.11
C THR A 122 3.45 -20.19 10.75
N GLN A 123 2.62 -19.15 10.68
CA GLN A 123 2.00 -18.74 9.41
C GLN A 123 3.03 -18.14 8.43
N LEU A 124 4.10 -17.47 8.92
CA LEU A 124 5.23 -17.06 8.07
C LEU A 124 6.00 -18.25 7.48
N THR A 125 6.15 -19.33 8.24
CA THR A 125 6.89 -20.52 7.79
C THR A 125 6.10 -21.26 6.70
N GLU A 126 4.77 -21.30 6.81
CA GLU A 126 3.88 -21.89 5.80
C GLU A 126 3.84 -21.05 4.51
N GLU A 127 3.74 -19.73 4.59
CA GLU A 127 3.80 -18.85 3.40
C GLU A 127 5.11 -19.03 2.62
N ILE A 128 6.22 -19.24 3.32
CA ILE A 128 7.52 -19.54 2.69
C ILE A 128 7.52 -20.93 2.03
N LEU A 129 6.96 -21.95 2.67
CA LEU A 129 6.92 -23.30 2.10
C LEU A 129 6.01 -23.41 0.87
N ASP A 130 4.86 -22.71 0.88
CA ASP A 130 3.94 -22.66 -0.26
C ASP A 130 4.54 -21.91 -1.46
N PHE A 131 5.39 -20.88 -1.23
CA PHE A 131 6.13 -20.21 -2.31
C PHE A 131 7.13 -21.12 -3.04
N PHE A 132 7.62 -22.18 -2.38
CA PHE A 132 8.60 -23.11 -2.94
C PHE A 132 7.99 -24.41 -3.49
N GLN A 133 6.66 -24.57 -3.45
CA GLN A 133 5.93 -25.63 -4.16
C GLN A 133 5.52 -25.20 -5.57
#